data_AF-A0A6A7AWA2-F1
#
_entry.id   AF-A0A6A7AWA2-F1
#
_cell.length_a   1.000
_cell.length_b   1.000
_cell.length_c   1.000
_cell.angle_alpha   90.00
_cell.angle_beta   90.00
_cell.angle_gamma   90.00
#
_symmetry.space_group_name_H-M   'P 1'
#
loop_
_entity.id
_entity.type
_entity.pdbx_description
1 polymer ?
#
loop_
_entity_poly.entity_id
_entity_poly.type
_entity_poly.pdbx_seq_one_letter_code
_entity_poly.pdbx_strand_id
1 'polypeptide(L)'
;MTANHYFYLPGLFVAVLSIYFVAQTLRSPLRRVPGPLSARFSRLGEVFSIYKTDYAQYIIALRKQYGPLIRLAPNRYSISDADAAKTILGHKNSLNKSHFYDIFGAPGMSNLFSETSNAIHAVMRRPIAHLYSQTSLLAYEPAVDTCNIILLKRLREYASEKKELNVRTLMQFYAFDVIGEITVGSRFGLMEDDGDKNGVIDAITDSMYYGAYVGLLPALHPWIVKVSGWFGMRAGFEKIQKFIREHLDDRLSGRTKSPEACAQTVVAGSDTTAISLTSVIGHHSTNTTALTALRYELEAATATGTLSNPPSFKEAQKLPYFRLSLMRLFDYILRQYFPPGTDVGINPWVLHHEQPIFGPDASESRPQRWISGTPEERGILDRNMIAFGPGPRTCNGKNISLMEMYKVIPQIVCSFDFYVIPDEQCGKPWSNDTAWLVWQDLKCKVREVSR
;
A
#
# COMPACT_ATOMS: atom_id res chain seq x y z
N MET A 1 14.38 49.59 -34.15
CA MET A 1 14.52 48.16 -34.50
C MET A 1 14.80 47.35 -33.22
N THR A 2 13.78 47.02 -32.42
CA THR A 2 13.95 46.21 -31.20
C THR A 2 12.62 45.54 -30.81
N ALA A 3 12.02 44.79 -31.73
CA ALA A 3 10.86 43.96 -31.45
C ALA A 3 10.99 42.67 -32.25
N ASN A 4 11.57 41.63 -31.64
CA ASN A 4 11.38 40.22 -32.04
C ASN A 4 12.08 39.20 -31.13
N HIS A 5 12.94 39.60 -30.18
CA HIS A 5 13.64 38.63 -29.32
C HIS A 5 12.75 37.91 -28.29
N TYR A 6 11.60 38.49 -27.93
CA TYR A 6 10.68 37.87 -26.95
C TYR A 6 9.92 36.64 -27.48
N PHE A 7 9.77 36.50 -28.80
CA PHE A 7 9.10 35.34 -29.41
C PHE A 7 9.98 34.09 -29.50
N TYR A 8 11.31 34.25 -29.52
CA TYR A 8 12.25 33.13 -29.59
C TYR A 8 12.58 32.52 -28.22
N LEU A 9 12.37 33.26 -27.13
CA LEU A 9 12.66 32.80 -25.76
C LEU A 9 11.78 31.61 -25.34
N PRO A 10 10.45 31.59 -25.56
CA PRO A 10 9.63 30.41 -25.31
C PRO A 10 10.04 29.21 -26.17
N GLY A 11 10.36 29.44 -27.45
CA GLY A 11 10.79 28.38 -28.37
C GLY A 11 12.12 27.75 -27.95
N LEU A 12 13.10 28.57 -27.57
CA LEU A 12 14.40 28.12 -27.04
C LEU A 12 14.23 27.37 -25.71
N PHE A 13 13.37 27.85 -24.82
CA PHE A 13 13.09 27.20 -23.55
C PHE A 13 12.47 25.80 -23.74
N VAL A 14 11.48 25.67 -24.63
CA VAL A 14 10.87 24.38 -24.99
C VAL A 14 11.90 23.46 -25.64
N ALA A 15 12.76 23.97 -26.53
CA ALA A 15 13.81 23.19 -27.17
C ALA A 15 14.84 22.68 -26.15
N VAL A 16 15.31 23.53 -25.23
CA VAL A 16 16.26 23.16 -24.16
C VAL A 16 15.65 22.11 -23.22
N LEU A 17 14.40 22.29 -22.78
CA LEU A 17 13.70 21.29 -21.97
C LEU A 17 13.54 19.96 -22.72
N SER A 18 13.18 20.01 -24.00
CA SER A 18 13.02 18.80 -24.83
C SER A 18 14.35 18.06 -24.96
N ILE A 19 15.44 18.77 -25.24
CA ILE A 19 16.80 18.20 -25.30
C ILE A 19 17.20 17.64 -23.94
N TYR A 20 16.90 18.33 -22.85
CA TYR A 20 17.18 17.88 -21.48
C TYR A 20 16.46 16.55 -21.18
N PHE A 21 15.16 16.45 -21.44
CA PHE A 21 14.39 15.22 -21.20
C PHE A 21 14.83 14.06 -22.10
N VAL A 22 15.13 14.33 -23.37
CA VAL A 22 15.68 13.33 -24.29
C VAL A 22 17.04 12.84 -23.83
N ALA A 23 17.94 13.75 -23.46
CA ALA A 23 19.27 13.41 -22.96
C ALA A 23 19.20 12.63 -21.63
N GLN A 24 18.31 13.03 -20.72
CA GLN A 24 18.04 12.32 -19.46
C GLN A 24 17.56 10.89 -19.74
N THR A 25 16.65 10.72 -20.71
CA THR A 25 16.13 9.40 -21.10
C THR A 25 17.22 8.51 -21.70
N LEU A 26 18.06 9.04 -22.58
CA LEU A 26 19.12 8.28 -23.26
C LEU A 26 20.28 7.91 -22.34
N ARG A 27 20.61 8.78 -21.37
CA ARG A 27 21.66 8.57 -20.36
C ARG A 27 21.17 7.80 -19.13
N SER A 28 19.86 7.59 -18.99
CA SER A 28 19.30 6.87 -17.83
C SER A 28 19.78 5.42 -17.79
N PRO A 29 20.27 4.92 -16.64
CA PRO A 29 20.58 3.50 -16.46
C PRO A 29 19.34 2.61 -16.60
N LEU A 30 18.14 3.21 -16.53
CA LEU A 30 16.85 2.54 -16.63
C LEU A 30 16.25 2.57 -18.04
N ARG A 31 16.97 3.05 -19.07
CA ARG A 31 16.45 3.19 -20.46
C ARG A 31 15.92 1.90 -21.08
N ARG A 32 16.36 0.74 -20.59
CA ARG A 32 15.95 -0.59 -21.06
C ARG A 32 14.65 -1.09 -20.44
N VAL A 33 14.18 -0.45 -19.37
CA VAL A 33 12.93 -0.82 -18.71
C VAL A 33 11.76 -0.56 -19.68
N PRO A 34 10.94 -1.58 -20.00
CA PRO A 34 9.87 -1.46 -20.97
C PRO A 34 8.69 -0.63 -20.42
N GLY A 35 7.83 -0.14 -21.31
CA GLY A 35 6.68 0.69 -21.00
C GLY A 35 6.33 1.62 -22.17
N PRO A 36 5.22 2.38 -22.07
CA PRO A 36 4.81 3.32 -23.10
C PRO A 36 5.92 4.33 -23.44
N LEU A 37 6.07 4.69 -24.71
CA LEU A 37 7.07 5.68 -25.12
C LEU A 37 6.85 7.04 -24.44
N SER A 38 5.60 7.46 -24.27
CA SER A 38 5.22 8.68 -23.56
C SER A 38 5.65 8.68 -22.10
N ALA A 39 5.63 7.52 -21.43
CA ALA A 39 6.05 7.34 -20.04
C ALA A 39 7.55 7.60 -19.81
N ARG A 40 8.35 7.69 -20.87
CA ARG A 40 9.76 8.09 -20.78
C ARG A 40 9.93 9.59 -20.56
N PHE A 41 8.97 10.38 -21.01
CA PHE A 41 9.07 11.84 -21.06
C PHE A 41 8.06 12.53 -20.14
N SER A 42 6.94 11.86 -19.80
CA SER A 42 5.83 12.52 -19.11
C SER A 42 5.05 11.57 -18.18
N ARG A 43 4.43 12.17 -17.16
CA ARG A 43 3.43 11.54 -16.26
C ARG A 43 2.01 11.59 -16.80
N LEU A 44 1.77 12.30 -17.90
CA LEU A 44 0.43 12.57 -18.42
C LEU A 44 -0.36 11.30 -18.75
N GLY A 45 0.30 10.24 -19.21
CA GLY A 45 -0.36 8.96 -19.47
C GLY A 45 -0.96 8.33 -18.20
N GLU A 46 -0.27 8.45 -17.07
CA GLU A 46 -0.71 7.97 -15.75
C GLU A 46 -1.83 8.86 -15.19
N VAL A 47 -1.70 10.19 -15.32
CA VAL A 47 -2.76 11.13 -14.92
C VAL A 47 -4.05 10.91 -15.71
N PHE A 48 -3.92 10.67 -17.02
CA PHE A 48 -5.07 10.45 -17.90
C PHE A 48 -5.79 9.11 -17.61
N SER A 49 -5.06 8.06 -17.22
CA SER A 49 -5.71 6.80 -16.84
C SER A 49 -6.45 6.89 -15.51
N ILE A 50 -5.96 7.69 -14.56
CA ILE A 50 -6.71 8.03 -13.33
C ILE A 50 -7.97 8.84 -13.67
N TYR A 51 -7.87 9.81 -14.59
CA TYR A 51 -9.04 10.59 -15.02
C TYR A 51 -10.14 9.73 -15.66
N LYS A 52 -9.75 8.68 -16.37
CA LYS A 52 -10.67 7.68 -16.94
C LYS A 52 -11.17 6.64 -15.92
N THR A 53 -10.82 6.81 -14.64
CA THR A 53 -11.21 5.93 -13.52
C THR A 53 -10.88 4.45 -13.76
N ASP A 54 -9.86 4.15 -14.56
CA ASP A 54 -9.51 2.79 -14.99
C ASP A 54 -8.02 2.47 -14.73
N TYR A 55 -7.46 3.08 -13.69
CA TYR A 55 -6.04 2.99 -13.39
C TYR A 55 -5.58 1.54 -13.12
N ALA A 56 -6.39 0.74 -12.44
CA ALA A 56 -6.05 -0.65 -12.16
C ALA A 56 -5.97 -1.48 -13.46
N GLN A 57 -6.95 -1.35 -14.36
CA GLN A 57 -6.92 -2.07 -15.64
C GLN A 57 -5.84 -1.53 -16.57
N TYR A 58 -5.55 -0.23 -16.53
CA TYR A 58 -4.42 0.35 -17.24
C TYR A 58 -3.11 -0.34 -16.87
N ILE A 59 -2.84 -0.54 -15.57
CA ILE A 59 -1.64 -1.26 -15.12
C ILE A 59 -1.65 -2.74 -15.57
N ILE A 60 -2.80 -3.42 -15.48
CA ILE A 60 -2.95 -4.81 -15.95
C ILE A 60 -2.67 -4.92 -17.46
N ALA A 61 -3.21 -4.00 -18.26
CA ALA A 61 -3.02 -3.95 -19.71
C ALA A 61 -1.55 -3.70 -20.08
N LEU A 62 -0.89 -2.74 -19.42
CA LEU A 62 0.54 -2.49 -19.60
C LEU A 62 1.37 -3.71 -19.24
N ARG A 63 1.04 -4.39 -18.14
CA ARG A 63 1.74 -5.59 -17.70
C ARG A 63 1.61 -6.72 -18.71
N LYS A 64 0.42 -6.96 -19.26
CA LYS A 64 0.20 -7.95 -20.32
C LYS A 64 1.07 -7.67 -21.55
N GLN A 65 1.33 -6.41 -21.84
CA GLN A 65 2.13 -5.98 -23.00
C GLN A 65 3.64 -5.99 -22.73
N TYR A 66 4.08 -5.55 -21.56
CA TYR A 66 5.49 -5.22 -21.28
C TYR A 66 6.17 -6.13 -20.25
N GLY A 67 5.41 -7.00 -19.57
CA GLY A 67 5.91 -7.92 -18.55
C GLY A 67 5.85 -7.37 -17.11
N PRO A 68 6.53 -8.03 -16.15
CA PRO A 68 6.36 -7.77 -14.71
C PRO A 68 7.02 -6.48 -14.21
N LEU A 69 7.91 -5.86 -15.00
CA LEU A 69 8.56 -4.60 -14.67
C LEU A 69 8.21 -3.57 -15.75
N ILE A 70 7.46 -2.53 -15.37
CA ILE A 70 6.97 -1.51 -16.31
C ILE A 70 7.34 -0.10 -15.86
N ARG A 71 7.68 0.75 -16.83
CA ARG A 71 7.85 2.20 -16.65
C ARG A 71 6.50 2.89 -16.76
N LEU A 72 6.12 3.62 -15.72
CA LEU A 72 4.88 4.41 -15.69
C LEU A 72 5.11 5.89 -16.02
N ALA A 73 6.26 6.42 -15.61
CA ALA A 73 6.62 7.81 -15.84
C ALA A 73 8.15 8.03 -15.72
N PRO A 74 8.66 9.26 -15.98
CA PRO A 74 10.04 9.59 -15.63
C PRO A 74 10.28 9.32 -14.14
N ASN A 75 11.24 8.44 -13.87
CA ASN A 75 11.63 7.98 -12.54
C ASN A 75 10.54 7.26 -11.72
N ARG A 76 9.53 6.66 -12.38
CA ARG A 76 8.48 5.88 -11.69
C ARG A 76 8.20 4.56 -12.39
N TYR A 77 8.22 3.48 -11.62
CA TYR A 77 8.13 2.12 -12.12
C TYR A 77 7.19 1.28 -11.28
N SER A 78 6.45 0.39 -11.93
CA SER A 78 5.65 -0.62 -11.26
C SER A 78 6.28 -1.99 -11.45
N ILE A 79 6.34 -2.74 -10.35
CA ILE A 79 6.91 -4.08 -10.28
C ILE A 79 5.81 -5.03 -9.81
N SER A 80 5.68 -6.15 -10.51
CA SER A 80 4.78 -7.24 -10.15
C SER A 80 5.61 -8.50 -9.98
N ASP A 81 6.24 -8.59 -8.82
CA ASP A 81 7.11 -9.69 -8.43
C ASP A 81 7.08 -9.85 -6.90
N ALA A 82 6.91 -11.09 -6.43
CA ALA A 82 6.76 -11.40 -5.02
C ALA A 82 8.03 -11.11 -4.21
N ASP A 83 9.21 -11.37 -4.79
CA ASP A 83 10.48 -11.17 -4.10
C ASP A 83 10.83 -9.69 -4.06
N ALA A 84 10.57 -8.94 -5.13
CA ALA A 84 10.64 -7.49 -5.13
C ALA A 84 9.68 -6.88 -4.08
N ALA A 85 8.48 -7.45 -3.89
CA ALA A 85 7.57 -6.98 -2.85
C ALA A 85 8.14 -7.14 -1.43
N LYS A 86 8.86 -8.24 -1.17
CA LYS A 86 9.59 -8.43 0.10
C LYS A 86 10.70 -7.41 0.29
N THR A 87 11.42 -7.04 -0.77
CA THR A 87 12.47 -6.02 -0.68
C THR A 87 11.91 -4.61 -0.51
N ILE A 88 10.88 -4.25 -1.28
CA ILE A 88 10.30 -2.90 -1.29
C ILE A 88 9.51 -2.63 0.00
N LEU A 89 8.66 -3.58 0.40
CA LEU A 89 7.68 -3.40 1.47
C LEU A 89 7.99 -4.22 2.74
N GLY A 90 8.98 -5.10 2.73
CA GLY A 90 9.22 -6.03 3.83
C GLY A 90 9.77 -5.41 5.11
N HIS A 91 10.02 -6.28 6.09
CA HIS A 91 10.45 -5.87 7.43
C HIS A 91 11.90 -5.38 7.49
N LYS A 92 12.77 -5.89 6.61
CA LYS A 92 14.19 -5.57 6.58
C LYS A 92 14.48 -4.66 5.39
N ASN A 93 15.14 -3.53 5.64
CA ASN A 93 15.59 -2.58 4.61
C ASN A 93 14.48 -2.13 3.63
N SER A 94 13.22 -2.05 4.10
CA SER A 94 12.14 -1.51 3.26
C SER A 94 12.42 -0.08 2.87
N LEU A 95 11.97 0.26 1.67
CA LEU A 95 12.10 1.60 1.14
C LEU A 95 11.18 2.57 1.89
N ASN A 96 11.59 3.83 1.95
CA ASN A 96 10.71 4.91 2.40
C ASN A 96 9.57 5.09 1.39
N LYS A 97 8.42 5.58 1.85
CA LYS A 97 7.32 5.91 0.93
C LYS A 97 7.75 7.05 -0.01
N SER A 98 7.20 7.05 -1.21
CA SER A 98 7.36 8.15 -2.17
C SER A 98 6.77 9.45 -1.63
N HIS A 99 7.30 10.59 -2.09
CA HIS A 99 6.72 11.93 -1.92
C HIS A 99 5.30 12.07 -2.49
N PHE A 100 4.81 11.07 -3.21
CA PHE A 100 3.38 10.92 -3.52
C PHE A 100 2.50 11.17 -2.29
N TYR A 101 2.92 10.71 -1.11
CA TYR A 101 2.12 10.75 0.12
C TYR A 101 2.07 12.13 0.79
N ASP A 102 2.97 13.06 0.43
CA ASP A 102 3.09 14.37 1.09
C ASP A 102 1.78 15.18 1.00
N ILE A 103 1.01 14.97 -0.07
CA ILE A 103 -0.25 15.66 -0.36
C ILE A 103 -1.36 15.36 0.65
N PHE A 104 -1.20 14.30 1.46
CA PHE A 104 -2.17 13.91 2.48
C PHE A 104 -1.87 14.57 3.83
N GLY A 105 -0.83 15.40 3.89
CA GLY A 105 -0.55 16.32 5.00
C GLY A 105 -0.80 17.78 4.58
N ALA A 106 -0.67 18.70 5.54
CA ALA A 106 -0.56 20.11 5.19
C ALA A 106 0.83 20.36 4.57
N PRO A 107 1.00 21.37 3.68
CA PRO A 107 2.30 21.68 3.10
C PRO A 107 3.38 21.85 4.18
N GLY A 108 4.41 20.98 4.15
CA GLY A 108 5.51 20.98 5.12
C GLY A 108 5.24 20.26 6.44
N MET A 109 4.07 19.65 6.64
CA MET A 109 3.75 18.85 7.82
C MET A 109 3.31 17.42 7.43
N SER A 110 3.93 16.42 8.05
CA SER A 110 3.51 15.03 7.92
C SER A 110 2.54 14.62 9.02
N ASN A 111 1.71 13.62 8.73
CA ASN A 111 0.90 12.89 9.70
C ASN A 111 1.24 11.40 9.61
N LEU A 112 0.62 10.57 10.46
CA LEU A 112 0.90 9.14 10.48
C LEU A 112 0.69 8.46 9.11
N PHE A 113 -0.25 8.95 8.31
CA PHE A 113 -0.51 8.41 6.98
C PHE A 113 0.52 8.89 5.94
N SER A 114 0.83 10.20 5.93
CA SER A 114 1.68 10.84 4.93
C SER A 114 3.19 10.73 5.18
N GLU A 115 3.63 10.46 6.42
CA GLU A 115 5.06 10.40 6.76
C GLU A 115 5.83 9.39 5.91
N THR A 116 6.81 9.88 5.15
CA THR A 116 7.55 9.09 4.16
C THR A 116 8.69 8.27 4.77
N SER A 117 9.32 8.78 5.83
CA SER A 117 10.41 8.10 6.54
C SER A 117 9.90 6.97 7.42
N ASN A 118 10.42 5.76 7.20
CA ASN A 118 10.08 4.59 8.02
C ASN A 118 10.48 4.79 9.49
N ALA A 119 11.60 5.48 9.74
CA ALA A 119 12.08 5.75 11.09
C ALA A 119 11.15 6.70 11.85
N ILE A 120 10.75 7.82 11.23
CA ILE A 120 9.85 8.81 11.86
C ILE A 120 8.47 8.20 12.04
N HIS A 121 7.94 7.51 11.03
CA HIS A 121 6.66 6.83 11.12
C HIS A 121 6.61 5.82 12.27
N ALA A 122 7.68 5.04 12.50
CA ALA A 122 7.74 4.10 13.62
C ALA A 122 7.62 4.81 14.98
N VAL A 123 8.23 5.99 15.13
CA VAL A 123 8.11 6.83 16.32
C VAL A 123 6.68 7.35 16.48
N MET A 124 6.04 7.84 15.40
CA MET A 124 4.67 8.34 15.42
C MET A 124 3.63 7.24 15.70
N ARG A 125 3.87 6.02 15.22
CA ARG A 125 2.96 4.87 15.36
C ARG A 125 2.99 4.30 16.78
N ARG A 126 4.15 4.29 17.43
CA ARG A 126 4.38 3.60 18.71
C ARG A 126 3.36 3.96 19.81
N PRO A 127 2.99 5.24 20.05
CA PRO A 127 2.06 5.60 21.11
C PRO A 127 0.65 5.03 20.93
N ILE A 128 0.19 4.86 19.68
CA ILE A 128 -1.18 4.43 19.38
C ILE A 128 -1.27 2.94 19.03
N ALA A 129 -0.14 2.24 18.85
CA ALA A 129 -0.13 0.85 18.40
C ALA A 129 -0.91 -0.10 19.32
N HIS A 130 -0.93 0.18 20.62
CA HIS A 130 -1.67 -0.62 21.60
C HIS A 130 -3.18 -0.62 21.34
N LEU A 131 -3.75 0.49 20.85
CA LEU A 131 -5.18 0.61 20.50
C LEU A 131 -5.58 -0.37 19.39
N TYR A 132 -4.65 -0.78 18.54
CA TYR A 132 -4.90 -1.69 17.42
C TYR A 132 -4.46 -3.14 17.70
N SER A 133 -4.11 -3.44 18.96
CA SER A 133 -3.69 -4.77 19.39
C SER A 133 -4.85 -5.75 19.43
N GLN A 134 -4.56 -7.06 19.33
CA GLN A 134 -5.60 -8.10 19.49
C GLN A 134 -6.31 -8.02 20.84
N THR A 135 -5.61 -7.62 21.91
CA THR A 135 -6.18 -7.45 23.24
C THR A 135 -7.21 -6.32 23.27
N SER A 136 -6.96 -5.21 22.59
CA SER A 136 -7.91 -4.08 22.52
C SER A 136 -9.16 -4.41 21.72
N LEU A 137 -9.09 -5.31 20.74
CA LEU A 137 -10.26 -5.71 19.95
C LEU A 137 -11.38 -6.29 20.79
N LEU A 138 -11.06 -7.09 21.82
CA LEU A 138 -12.07 -7.67 22.70
C LEU A 138 -12.89 -6.58 23.41
N ALA A 139 -12.27 -5.44 23.72
CA ALA A 139 -12.97 -4.30 24.31
C ALA A 139 -13.82 -3.53 23.29
N TYR A 140 -13.51 -3.64 21.99
CA TYR A 140 -14.25 -2.99 20.90
C TYR A 140 -15.42 -3.84 20.39
N GLU A 141 -15.44 -5.12 20.72
CA GLU A 141 -16.45 -6.06 20.24
C GLU A 141 -17.91 -5.59 20.48
N PRO A 142 -18.28 -5.03 21.66
CA PRO A 142 -19.63 -4.52 21.90
C PRO A 142 -20.03 -3.32 21.01
N ALA A 143 -19.06 -2.49 20.63
CA ALA A 143 -19.27 -1.37 19.71
C ALA A 143 -19.69 -1.88 18.32
N VAL A 144 -19.01 -2.94 17.85
CA VAL A 144 -19.34 -3.62 16.58
C VAL A 144 -20.73 -4.27 16.66
N ASP A 145 -21.06 -4.94 17.76
CA ASP A 145 -22.37 -5.58 17.93
C ASP A 145 -23.53 -4.58 17.87
N THR A 146 -23.35 -3.42 18.49
CA THR A 146 -24.33 -2.34 18.48
C THR A 146 -24.57 -1.83 17.05
N CYS A 147 -23.49 -1.64 16.28
CA CYS A 147 -23.59 -1.23 14.88
C CYS A 147 -24.21 -2.32 13.99
N ASN A 148 -23.91 -3.60 14.26
CA ASN A 148 -24.50 -4.73 13.53
C ASN A 148 -26.03 -4.76 13.69
N ILE A 149 -26.54 -4.55 14.90
CA ILE A 149 -28.00 -4.51 15.15
C ILE A 149 -28.68 -3.45 14.28
N ILE A 150 -28.07 -2.27 14.18
CA ILE A 150 -28.59 -1.17 13.36
C ILE A 150 -28.52 -1.54 11.88
N LEU A 151 -27.39 -2.05 11.41
CA LEU A 151 -27.24 -2.44 10.01
C LEU A 151 -28.28 -3.49 9.59
N LEU A 152 -28.49 -4.54 10.40
CA LEU A 152 -29.50 -5.55 10.11
C LEU A 152 -30.91 -4.95 10.13
N LYS A 153 -31.21 -4.02 11.05
CA LYS A 153 -32.48 -3.29 11.06
C LYS A 153 -32.67 -2.52 9.74
N ARG A 154 -31.67 -1.78 9.27
CA ARG A 154 -31.73 -1.05 7.99
C ARG A 154 -31.95 -2.00 6.81
N LEU A 155 -31.27 -3.15 6.78
CA LEU A 155 -31.48 -4.15 5.74
C LEU A 155 -32.91 -4.73 5.74
N ARG A 156 -33.53 -4.92 6.92
CA ARG A 156 -34.95 -5.30 7.01
C ARG A 156 -35.89 -4.24 6.46
N GLU A 157 -35.60 -2.97 6.73
CA GLU A 157 -36.38 -1.84 6.18
C GLU A 157 -36.28 -1.78 4.66
N TYR A 158 -35.07 -1.93 4.09
CA TYR A 158 -34.90 -2.04 2.64
C TYR A 158 -35.67 -3.24 2.05
N ALA A 159 -35.66 -4.38 2.75
CA ALA A 159 -36.36 -5.59 2.31
C ALA A 159 -37.89 -5.44 2.37
N SER A 160 -38.44 -4.86 3.45
CA SER A 160 -39.89 -4.68 3.62
C SER A 160 -40.45 -3.65 2.64
N GLU A 161 -39.71 -2.57 2.40
CA GLU A 161 -40.10 -1.50 1.48
C GLU A 161 -39.76 -1.82 0.02
N LYS A 162 -39.05 -2.94 -0.23
CA LYS A 162 -38.54 -3.35 -1.56
C LYS A 162 -37.72 -2.25 -2.25
N LYS A 163 -37.03 -1.44 -1.45
CA LYS A 163 -36.20 -0.34 -1.93
C LYS A 163 -34.88 -0.86 -2.47
N GLU A 164 -34.37 -0.15 -3.46
CA GLU A 164 -33.02 -0.36 -3.97
C GLU A 164 -32.03 0.27 -3.01
N LEU A 165 -30.89 -0.40 -2.82
CA LEU A 165 -29.81 0.11 -2.01
C LEU A 165 -28.47 -0.02 -2.73
N ASN A 166 -27.60 0.95 -2.49
CA ASN A 166 -26.20 0.86 -2.88
C ASN A 166 -25.41 0.21 -1.74
N VAL A 167 -24.90 -1.00 -1.97
CA VAL A 167 -24.21 -1.78 -0.94
C VAL A 167 -22.98 -1.02 -0.45
N ARG A 168 -22.23 -0.39 -1.35
CA ARG A 168 -21.00 0.34 -1.02
C ARG A 168 -21.31 1.53 -0.11
N THR A 169 -22.36 2.29 -0.39
CA THR A 169 -22.77 3.42 0.46
C THR A 169 -23.17 2.96 1.87
N LEU A 170 -24.00 1.92 1.96
CA LEU A 170 -24.45 1.41 3.26
C LEU A 170 -23.29 0.82 4.09
N MET A 171 -22.40 0.04 3.46
CA MET A 171 -21.22 -0.51 4.14
C MET A 171 -20.24 0.60 4.55
N GLN A 172 -20.17 1.70 3.80
CA GLN A 172 -19.38 2.86 4.18
C GLN A 172 -19.95 3.54 5.43
N PHE A 173 -21.27 3.75 5.50
CA PHE A 173 -21.91 4.29 6.71
C PHE A 173 -21.65 3.40 7.93
N TYR A 174 -21.84 2.08 7.78
CA TYR A 174 -21.54 1.10 8.81
C TYR A 174 -20.11 1.20 9.33
N ALA A 175 -19.12 1.20 8.44
CA ALA A 175 -17.70 1.26 8.83
C ALA A 175 -17.35 2.57 9.56
N PHE A 176 -17.96 3.69 9.17
CA PHE A 176 -17.76 4.97 9.85
C PHE A 176 -18.39 5.01 11.24
N ASP A 177 -19.60 4.48 11.39
CA ASP A 177 -20.25 4.41 12.71
C ASP A 177 -19.51 3.48 13.66
N VAL A 178 -19.00 2.34 13.18
CA VAL A 178 -18.18 1.42 13.99
C VAL A 178 -16.91 2.10 14.48
N ILE A 179 -16.16 2.76 13.58
CA ILE A 179 -14.92 3.42 13.99
C ILE A 179 -15.21 4.63 14.89
N GLY A 180 -16.32 5.33 14.70
CA GLY A 180 -16.79 6.38 15.61
C GLY A 180 -16.99 5.82 17.03
N GLU A 181 -17.80 4.77 17.15
CA GLU A 181 -18.10 4.13 18.44
C GLU A 181 -16.82 3.64 19.15
N ILE A 182 -15.86 3.08 18.40
CA ILE A 182 -14.57 2.63 18.94
C ILE A 182 -13.70 3.81 19.41
N THR A 183 -13.55 4.83 18.56
CA THR A 183 -12.53 5.88 18.75
C THR A 183 -13.01 7.02 19.63
N VAL A 184 -14.22 7.53 19.39
CA VAL A 184 -14.80 8.65 20.12
C VAL A 184 -15.86 8.22 21.15
N GLY A 185 -16.30 6.96 21.11
CA GLY A 185 -17.29 6.44 22.06
C GLY A 185 -18.74 6.71 21.67
N SER A 186 -18.95 7.19 20.44
CA SER A 186 -20.26 7.43 19.85
C SER A 186 -20.25 7.18 18.34
N ARG A 187 -21.33 6.59 17.83
CA ARG A 187 -21.62 6.51 16.39
C ARG A 187 -21.81 7.92 15.82
N PHE A 188 -21.53 8.06 14.52
CA PHE A 188 -21.77 9.30 13.78
C PHE A 188 -23.21 9.42 13.26
N GLY A 189 -24.00 8.35 13.38
CA GLY A 189 -25.41 8.31 13.01
C GLY A 189 -25.63 8.14 11.51
N LEU A 190 -24.62 7.72 10.74
CA LEU A 190 -24.71 7.67 9.28
C LEU A 190 -25.69 6.60 8.79
N MET A 191 -25.88 5.52 9.56
CA MET A 191 -26.89 4.50 9.25
C MET A 191 -28.32 4.94 9.59
N GLU A 192 -28.50 5.75 10.63
CA GLU A 192 -29.79 6.16 11.17
C GLU A 192 -30.33 7.50 10.61
N ASP A 193 -29.46 8.49 10.38
CA ASP A 193 -29.83 9.89 10.12
C ASP A 193 -29.89 10.25 8.62
N ASP A 194 -30.52 9.44 7.77
CA ASP A 194 -30.62 9.68 6.32
C ASP A 194 -29.28 9.85 5.57
N GLY A 195 -28.17 9.35 6.12
CA GLY A 195 -26.85 9.34 5.47
C GLY A 195 -25.95 10.53 5.83
N ASP A 196 -25.05 10.92 4.91
CA ASP A 196 -23.96 11.88 5.15
C ASP A 196 -24.41 13.36 5.20
N LYS A 197 -25.27 13.72 6.16
CA LYS A 197 -25.79 15.10 6.31
C LYS A 197 -24.70 16.16 6.48
N ASN A 198 -23.57 15.79 7.06
CA ASN A 198 -22.44 16.70 7.32
C ASN A 198 -21.43 16.76 6.14
N GLY A 199 -21.63 15.96 5.09
CA GLY A 199 -20.76 15.90 3.91
C GLY A 199 -19.34 15.42 4.20
N VAL A 200 -19.17 14.58 5.24
CA VAL A 200 -17.87 14.06 5.69
C VAL A 200 -17.36 12.97 4.74
N ILE A 201 -18.23 12.08 4.29
CA ILE A 201 -17.88 11.01 3.33
C ILE A 201 -17.56 11.62 1.96
N ASP A 202 -18.32 12.61 1.52
CA ASP A 202 -18.02 13.33 0.27
C ASP A 202 -16.67 14.05 0.37
N ALA A 203 -16.39 14.74 1.48
CA ALA A 203 -15.11 15.40 1.71
C ALA A 203 -13.93 14.42 1.72
N ILE A 204 -14.11 13.21 2.25
CA ILE A 204 -13.10 12.15 2.23
C ILE A 204 -12.89 11.65 0.80
N THR A 205 -13.97 11.41 0.07
CA THR A 205 -13.93 10.97 -1.33
C THR A 205 -13.19 11.98 -2.20
N ASP A 206 -13.53 13.26 -2.10
CA ASP A 206 -12.83 14.35 -2.79
C ASP A 206 -11.35 14.41 -2.44
N SER A 207 -11.00 14.21 -1.16
CA SER A 207 -9.60 14.18 -0.73
C SER A 207 -8.81 13.01 -1.34
N MET A 208 -9.47 11.86 -1.56
CA MET A 208 -8.85 10.69 -2.20
C MET A 208 -8.64 10.91 -3.71
N TYR A 209 -9.59 11.53 -4.41
CA TYR A 209 -9.37 11.92 -5.81
C TYR A 209 -8.28 12.99 -5.94
N TYR A 210 -8.33 14.03 -5.10
CA TYR A 210 -7.28 15.03 -5.04
C TYR A 210 -5.89 14.39 -4.88
N GLY A 211 -5.79 13.41 -3.98
CA GLY A 211 -4.56 12.67 -3.78
C GLY A 211 -4.13 11.80 -4.95
N ALA A 212 -5.07 11.13 -5.62
CA ALA A 212 -4.79 10.36 -6.83
C ALA A 212 -4.16 11.23 -7.94
N TYR A 213 -4.69 12.43 -8.16
CA TYR A 213 -4.20 13.34 -9.20
C TYR A 213 -2.92 14.07 -8.78
N VAL A 214 -2.95 14.75 -7.63
CA VAL A 214 -1.87 15.65 -7.21
C VAL A 214 -0.69 14.88 -6.63
N GLY A 215 -0.90 13.67 -6.09
CA GLY A 215 0.20 12.81 -5.63
C GLY A 215 1.18 12.43 -6.74
N LEU A 216 0.78 12.41 -8.02
CA LEU A 216 1.70 12.22 -9.15
C LEU A 216 2.60 13.45 -9.40
N LEU A 217 2.18 14.62 -8.91
CA LEU A 217 2.83 15.92 -9.08
C LEU A 217 2.88 16.66 -7.72
N PRO A 218 3.58 16.11 -6.70
CA PRO A 218 3.49 16.62 -5.32
C PRO A 218 4.01 18.06 -5.20
N ALA A 219 4.88 18.50 -6.10
CA ALA A 219 5.35 19.89 -6.17
C ALA A 219 4.22 20.91 -6.44
N LEU A 220 3.07 20.49 -6.99
CA LEU A 220 1.92 21.36 -7.19
C LEU A 220 1.11 21.58 -5.90
N HIS A 221 1.21 20.67 -4.93
CA HIS A 221 0.38 20.71 -3.73
C HIS A 221 0.49 22.02 -2.93
N PRO A 222 1.71 22.54 -2.60
CA PRO A 222 1.83 23.81 -1.89
C PRO A 222 1.22 24.99 -2.64
N TRP A 223 1.34 25.00 -3.97
CA TRP A 223 0.76 26.04 -4.82
C TRP A 223 -0.77 25.97 -4.86
N ILE A 224 -1.32 24.76 -5.00
CA ILE A 224 -2.78 24.55 -5.01
C ILE A 224 -3.38 25.00 -3.68
N VAL A 225 -2.79 24.60 -2.55
CA VAL A 225 -3.27 25.00 -1.20
C VAL A 225 -3.17 26.52 -1.01
N LYS A 226 -2.09 27.15 -1.46
CA LYS A 226 -1.92 28.60 -1.36
C LYS A 226 -2.97 29.36 -2.19
N VAL A 227 -3.19 28.93 -3.43
CA VAL A 227 -4.17 29.54 -4.34
C VAL A 227 -5.59 29.29 -3.83
N SER A 228 -5.93 28.08 -3.39
CA SER A 228 -7.26 27.79 -2.83
C SER A 228 -7.56 28.63 -1.60
N GLY A 229 -6.56 28.87 -0.75
CA GLY A 229 -6.65 29.76 0.40
C GLY A 229 -6.98 31.21 0.03
N TRP A 230 -6.45 31.73 -1.08
CA TRP A 230 -6.78 33.08 -1.56
C TRP A 230 -8.25 33.24 -1.96
N PHE A 231 -8.88 32.18 -2.45
CA PHE A 231 -10.29 32.16 -2.84
C PHE A 231 -11.22 31.72 -1.71
N GLY A 232 -10.71 31.53 -0.49
CA GLY A 232 -11.51 31.04 0.65
C GLY A 232 -12.00 29.59 0.48
N MET A 233 -11.47 28.85 -0.51
CA MET A 233 -11.75 27.43 -0.72
C MET A 233 -10.94 26.63 0.29
N ARG A 234 -11.52 26.42 1.48
CA ARG A 234 -10.94 25.58 2.52
C ARG A 234 -11.03 24.10 2.11
N ALA A 235 -9.94 23.36 2.31
CA ALA A 235 -9.85 21.96 1.92
C ALA A 235 -10.85 21.10 2.71
N GLY A 236 -11.42 20.06 2.09
CA GLY A 236 -12.31 19.10 2.75
C GLY A 236 -11.73 18.48 4.03
N PHE A 237 -10.40 18.45 4.15
CA PHE A 237 -9.68 18.02 5.35
C PHE A 237 -10.00 18.86 6.59
N GLU A 238 -10.32 20.15 6.46
CA GLU A 238 -10.73 20.97 7.60
C GLU A 238 -12.10 20.56 8.16
N LYS A 239 -13.04 20.12 7.30
CA LYS A 239 -14.34 19.59 7.72
C LYS A 239 -14.16 18.31 8.55
N ILE A 240 -13.31 17.40 8.07
CA ILE A 240 -12.98 16.15 8.76
C ILE A 240 -12.35 16.44 10.14
N GLN A 241 -11.39 17.38 10.19
CA GLN A 241 -10.71 17.75 11.42
C GLN A 241 -11.63 18.44 12.43
N LYS A 242 -12.56 19.29 11.96
CA LYS A 242 -13.58 19.91 12.81
C LYS A 242 -14.50 18.85 13.40
N PHE A 243 -15.01 17.96 12.56
CA PHE A 243 -15.88 16.85 12.95
C PHE A 243 -15.23 15.96 14.02
N ILE A 244 -13.96 15.57 13.82
CA ILE A 244 -13.22 14.75 14.78
C ILE A 244 -12.99 15.50 16.11
N ARG A 245 -12.68 16.81 16.08
CA ARG A 245 -12.48 17.60 17.32
C ARG A 245 -13.74 17.72 18.16
N GLU A 246 -14.88 17.95 17.51
CA GLU A 246 -16.19 18.04 18.19
C GLU A 246 -16.53 16.74 18.96
N HIS A 247 -16.02 15.59 18.52
CA HIS A 247 -16.24 14.29 19.18
C HIS A 247 -15.07 13.85 20.09
N LEU A 248 -13.90 14.50 20.01
CA LEU A 248 -12.72 14.19 20.84
C LEU A 248 -12.73 14.92 22.19
N ASP A 249 -13.34 16.11 22.27
CA ASP A 249 -13.41 16.90 23.49
C ASP A 249 -14.21 16.19 24.61
N ASP A 250 -14.99 15.17 24.28
CA ASP A 250 -15.74 14.32 25.22
C ASP A 250 -14.88 13.26 25.94
N ARG A 251 -13.62 13.00 25.54
CA ARG A 251 -12.89 11.78 26.00
C ARG A 251 -11.50 11.96 26.65
N LEU A 252 -10.99 13.16 26.88
CA LEU A 252 -9.59 13.33 27.34
C LEU A 252 -9.41 13.49 28.86
N SER A 253 -9.13 12.38 29.55
CA SER A 253 -8.47 12.36 30.88
C SER A 253 -7.31 11.34 30.97
N GLY A 254 -6.08 11.74 30.61
CA GLY A 254 -4.85 11.25 31.27
C GLY A 254 -3.90 10.26 30.54
N ARG A 255 -2.76 10.78 30.05
CA ARG A 255 -1.31 10.38 30.12
C ARG A 255 -0.89 8.88 29.96
N THR A 256 0.29 8.50 29.42
CA THR A 256 1.67 8.82 29.88
C THR A 256 2.79 8.32 28.92
N LYS A 257 4.05 8.67 29.21
CA LYS A 257 5.31 8.55 28.43
C LYS A 257 6.19 7.31 28.75
N SER A 258 6.80 6.73 27.70
CA SER A 258 8.16 6.13 27.51
C SER A 258 9.01 5.64 28.71
N PRO A 259 9.63 4.42 28.67
CA PRO A 259 11.04 4.23 28.24
C PRO A 259 11.42 2.90 27.50
N GLU A 260 12.40 2.99 26.59
CA GLU A 260 13.47 2.01 26.33
C GLU A 260 13.11 0.61 25.75
N ALA A 261 13.03 0.42 24.44
CA ALA A 261 14.15 0.40 23.48
C ALA A 261 15.32 -0.58 23.81
N CYS A 262 15.36 -1.24 24.97
CA CYS A 262 16.46 -2.13 25.36
C CYS A 262 16.18 -3.63 25.09
N ALA A 263 14.93 -4.09 25.19
CA ALA A 263 14.59 -5.52 25.06
C ALA A 263 14.52 -6.03 23.60
N GLN A 264 14.19 -5.16 22.63
CA GLN A 264 13.97 -5.54 21.23
C GLN A 264 15.26 -5.89 20.47
N THR A 265 16.41 -5.45 20.97
CA THR A 265 17.72 -5.63 20.32
C THR A 265 18.25 -7.07 20.47
N VAL A 266 17.82 -7.82 21.48
CA VAL A 266 18.34 -9.16 21.80
C VAL A 266 17.65 -10.27 20.98
N VAL A 267 16.34 -10.16 20.73
CA VAL A 267 15.55 -11.21 20.04
C VAL A 267 15.67 -11.10 18.51
N ALA A 268 15.86 -9.90 17.94
CA ALA A 268 15.93 -9.71 16.49
C ALA A 268 17.24 -10.24 15.84
N GLY A 269 18.29 -10.45 16.63
CA GLY A 269 19.62 -10.85 16.15
C GLY A 269 19.84 -12.35 15.98
N SER A 270 19.17 -13.22 16.76
CA SER A 270 19.48 -14.66 16.77
C SER A 270 18.97 -15.40 15.54
N ASP A 271 17.69 -15.24 15.21
CA ASP A 271 17.05 -16.05 14.16
C ASP A 271 17.50 -15.65 12.77
N THR A 272 17.78 -14.36 12.60
CA THR A 272 18.27 -13.82 11.33
C THR A 272 19.71 -14.26 11.05
N THR A 273 20.52 -14.43 12.11
CA THR A 273 21.87 -14.98 12.02
C THR A 273 21.82 -16.49 11.71
N ALA A 274 20.97 -17.25 12.40
CA ALA A 274 20.82 -18.69 12.18
C ALA A 274 20.40 -19.01 10.73
N ILE A 275 19.39 -18.33 10.20
CA ILE A 275 18.95 -18.49 8.80
C ILE A 275 20.08 -18.16 7.82
N SER A 276 20.85 -17.09 8.08
CA SER A 276 21.95 -16.68 7.21
C SER A 276 23.08 -17.72 7.21
N LEU A 277 23.44 -18.26 8.38
CA LEU A 277 24.45 -19.31 8.50
C LEU A 277 24.03 -20.60 7.79
N THR A 278 22.78 -21.04 7.97
CA THR A 278 22.24 -22.23 7.29
C THR A 278 22.23 -22.05 5.77
N SER A 279 21.88 -20.87 5.27
CA SER A 279 21.87 -20.57 3.84
C SER A 279 23.27 -20.59 3.23
N VAL A 280 24.27 -20.02 3.91
CA VAL A 280 25.68 -20.06 3.48
C VAL A 280 26.20 -21.49 3.39
N ILE A 281 25.89 -22.31 4.40
CA ILE A 281 26.28 -23.72 4.42
C ILE A 281 25.58 -24.50 3.30
N GLY A 282 24.28 -24.29 3.09
CA GLY A 282 23.51 -24.96 2.04
C GLY A 282 23.93 -24.58 0.61
N HIS A 283 24.27 -23.32 0.37
CA HIS A 283 24.72 -22.87 -0.95
C HIS A 283 26.08 -23.46 -1.32
N HIS A 284 26.99 -23.59 -0.34
CA HIS A 284 28.31 -24.16 -0.57
C HIS A 284 28.31 -25.69 -0.58
N SER A 285 27.39 -26.35 0.11
CA SER A 285 27.24 -27.80 0.01
C SER A 285 26.69 -28.26 -1.35
N THR A 286 25.96 -27.40 -2.05
CA THR A 286 25.34 -27.71 -3.36
C THR A 286 26.10 -27.13 -4.56
N ASN A 287 27.03 -26.19 -4.35
CA ASN A 287 27.88 -25.62 -5.39
C ASN A 287 29.36 -25.83 -5.08
N THR A 288 29.88 -26.96 -5.56
CA THR A 288 31.27 -27.41 -5.32
C THR A 288 32.31 -26.44 -5.86
N THR A 289 32.05 -25.76 -6.98
CA THR A 289 32.97 -24.75 -7.53
C THR A 289 33.09 -23.54 -6.59
N ALA A 290 31.96 -23.08 -6.06
CA ALA A 290 31.95 -21.96 -5.12
C ALA A 290 32.62 -22.30 -3.78
N LEU A 291 32.43 -23.53 -3.30
CA LEU A 291 33.08 -24.04 -2.08
C LEU A 291 34.59 -24.20 -2.26
N THR A 292 35.04 -24.74 -3.40
CA THR A 292 36.48 -24.91 -3.67
C THR A 292 37.21 -23.57 -3.73
N ALA A 293 36.62 -22.56 -4.37
CA ALA A 293 37.18 -21.21 -4.41
C ALA A 293 37.24 -20.56 -3.01
N LEU A 294 36.24 -20.80 -2.15
CA LEU A 294 36.26 -20.34 -0.77
C LEU A 294 37.36 -21.02 0.05
N ARG A 295 37.48 -22.35 -0.06
CA ARG A 295 38.52 -23.12 0.64
C ARG A 295 39.91 -22.67 0.24
N TYR A 296 40.14 -22.46 -1.05
CA TYR A 296 41.40 -21.97 -1.57
C TYR A 296 41.80 -20.62 -0.95
N GLU A 297 40.88 -19.65 -0.86
CA GLU A 297 41.16 -18.36 -0.21
C GLU A 297 41.50 -18.51 1.28
N LEU A 298 40.79 -19.39 2.00
CA LEU A 298 41.03 -19.64 3.42
C LEU A 298 42.37 -20.34 3.69
N GLU A 299 42.71 -21.36 2.89
CA GLU A 299 43.97 -22.09 2.97
C GLU A 299 45.16 -21.18 2.64
N ALA A 300 45.04 -20.37 1.57
CA ALA A 300 46.05 -19.39 1.20
C ALA A 300 46.29 -18.36 2.31
N ALA A 301 45.22 -17.81 2.90
CA ALA A 301 45.32 -16.83 3.98
C ALA A 301 45.90 -17.41 5.28
N THR A 302 45.69 -18.70 5.52
CA THR A 302 46.28 -19.44 6.66
C THR A 302 47.77 -19.69 6.43
N ALA A 303 48.15 -20.11 5.23
CA ALA A 303 49.54 -20.38 4.87
C ALA A 303 50.43 -19.12 4.94
N THR A 304 49.87 -17.94 4.66
CA THR A 304 50.56 -16.64 4.78
C THR A 304 50.55 -16.08 6.20
N GLY A 305 49.95 -16.77 7.17
CA GLY A 305 49.81 -16.31 8.56
C GLY A 305 48.87 -15.10 8.73
N THR A 306 48.10 -14.75 7.69
CA THR A 306 47.16 -13.62 7.72
C THR A 306 45.79 -13.97 8.30
N LEU A 307 45.52 -15.26 8.48
CA LEU A 307 44.32 -15.79 9.11
C LEU A 307 44.73 -16.70 10.27
N SER A 308 44.37 -16.33 11.49
CA SER A 308 44.61 -17.13 12.68
C SER A 308 43.59 -18.28 12.82
N ASN A 309 43.86 -19.25 13.69
CA ASN A 309 42.90 -20.30 14.05
C ASN A 309 42.77 -20.36 15.59
N PRO A 310 41.65 -19.93 16.19
CA PRO A 310 40.44 -19.40 15.54
C PRO A 310 40.66 -18.01 14.91
N PRO A 311 40.02 -17.71 13.75
CA PRO A 311 40.24 -16.46 13.04
C PRO A 311 39.69 -15.25 13.79
N SER A 312 40.45 -14.14 13.81
CA SER A 312 39.95 -12.89 14.38
C SER A 312 38.99 -12.18 13.41
N PHE A 313 38.03 -11.45 13.96
CA PHE A 313 37.04 -10.72 13.15
C PHE A 313 37.69 -9.75 12.14
N LYS A 314 38.78 -9.09 12.55
CA LYS A 314 39.52 -8.13 11.73
C LYS A 314 40.30 -8.80 10.59
N GLU A 315 40.69 -10.06 10.76
CA GLU A 315 41.33 -10.89 9.72
C GLU A 315 40.30 -11.41 8.72
N ALA A 316 39.20 -11.97 9.21
CA ALA A 316 38.14 -12.53 8.38
C ALA A 316 37.49 -11.49 7.44
N GLN A 317 37.39 -10.23 7.87
CA GLN A 317 36.88 -9.14 7.02
C GLN A 317 37.77 -8.79 5.82
N LYS A 318 39.05 -9.18 5.85
CA LYS A 318 40.01 -8.92 4.77
C LYS A 318 39.97 -9.99 3.66
N LEU A 319 39.12 -11.01 3.80
CA LEU A 319 38.96 -12.10 2.84
C LEU A 319 37.85 -11.76 1.81
N PRO A 320 38.21 -11.37 0.58
CA PRO A 320 37.26 -10.82 -0.38
C PRO A 320 36.23 -11.85 -0.89
N TYR A 321 36.62 -13.10 -1.15
CA TYR A 321 35.72 -14.14 -1.65
C TYR A 321 34.75 -14.63 -0.56
N PHE A 322 35.24 -14.86 0.66
CA PHE A 322 34.40 -15.15 1.83
C PHE A 322 33.37 -14.06 2.07
N ARG A 323 33.75 -12.78 1.92
CA ARG A 323 32.79 -11.68 2.04
C ARG A 323 31.74 -11.69 0.93
N LEU A 324 32.11 -12.02 -0.31
CA LEU A 324 31.19 -12.12 -1.44
C LEU A 324 30.24 -13.32 -1.35
N SER A 325 30.69 -14.44 -0.78
CA SER A 325 29.85 -15.63 -0.62
C SER A 325 28.73 -15.43 0.42
N LEU A 326 28.96 -14.59 1.43
CA LEU A 326 27.93 -14.14 2.35
C LEU A 326 26.88 -13.23 1.67
N MET A 327 27.26 -12.51 0.62
CA MET A 327 26.38 -11.55 -0.06
C MET A 327 25.54 -12.15 -1.20
N ARG A 328 25.93 -13.29 -1.78
CA ARG A 328 25.28 -13.90 -2.97
C ARG A 328 23.99 -14.69 -2.71
N LEU A 329 23.44 -14.64 -1.50
CA LEU A 329 22.27 -15.43 -1.07
C LEU A 329 20.92 -14.72 -1.19
N PHE A 330 20.86 -13.55 -1.85
CA PHE A 330 19.66 -12.72 -1.97
C PHE A 330 19.26 -12.37 -3.41
N ASP A 331 19.46 -13.27 -4.39
CA ASP A 331 19.21 -12.95 -5.80
C ASP A 331 18.15 -13.85 -6.47
N TYR A 332 16.88 -13.47 -6.30
CA TYR A 332 15.94 -13.41 -7.42
C TYR A 332 15.16 -12.08 -7.35
N ILE A 333 15.91 -10.98 -7.42
CA ILE A 333 15.35 -9.68 -7.72
C ILE A 333 15.58 -9.48 -9.22
N LEU A 334 14.58 -8.99 -9.96
CA LEU A 334 14.78 -8.36 -11.27
C LEU A 334 16.10 -7.58 -11.22
N ARG A 335 17.15 -8.02 -11.94
CA ARG A 335 18.55 -7.50 -11.87
C ARG A 335 18.69 -6.07 -12.40
N GLN A 336 17.69 -5.24 -12.15
CA GLN A 336 17.61 -3.85 -12.53
C GLN A 336 17.97 -3.00 -11.32
N TYR A 337 19.14 -2.36 -11.40
CA TYR A 337 19.50 -1.32 -10.44
C TYR A 337 18.64 -0.08 -10.66
N PHE A 338 18.01 0.43 -9.59
CA PHE A 338 17.30 1.70 -9.58
C PHE A 338 18.15 2.75 -8.86
N PRO A 339 18.48 3.90 -9.50
CA PRO A 339 19.24 4.96 -8.86
C PRO A 339 18.40 5.64 -7.75
N PRO A 340 19.05 6.23 -6.73
CA PRO A 340 18.38 7.01 -5.69
C PRO A 340 17.43 8.08 -6.27
N GLY A 341 16.31 8.31 -5.60
CA GLY A 341 15.26 9.22 -6.07
C GLY A 341 14.32 8.62 -7.12
N THR A 342 14.42 7.32 -7.39
CA THR A 342 13.48 6.59 -8.23
C THR A 342 12.33 6.03 -7.43
N ASP A 343 11.09 6.30 -7.86
CA ASP A 343 9.90 5.71 -7.30
C ASP A 343 9.68 4.30 -7.88
N VAL A 344 9.56 3.32 -7.00
CA VAL A 344 9.15 1.95 -7.34
C VAL A 344 7.95 1.57 -6.50
N GLY A 345 7.00 0.86 -7.09
CA GLY A 345 5.79 0.42 -6.41
C GLY A 345 5.37 -0.98 -6.78
N ILE A 346 4.79 -1.68 -5.81
CA ILE A 346 4.05 -2.92 -6.02
C ILE A 346 2.56 -2.57 -6.07
N ASN A 347 1.83 -3.15 -7.01
CA ASN A 347 0.38 -3.08 -7.02
C ASN A 347 -0.18 -4.41 -6.46
N PRO A 348 -0.72 -4.44 -5.23
CA PRO A 348 -1.29 -5.65 -4.63
C PRO A 348 -2.36 -6.30 -5.51
N TRP A 349 -3.23 -5.50 -6.14
CA TRP A 349 -4.27 -6.03 -7.03
C TRP A 349 -3.66 -6.88 -8.13
N VAL A 350 -2.58 -6.41 -8.74
CA VAL A 350 -1.90 -7.12 -9.83
C VAL A 350 -1.14 -8.33 -9.31
N LEU A 351 -0.44 -8.19 -8.18
CA LEU A 351 0.29 -9.28 -7.54
C LEU A 351 -0.65 -10.44 -7.14
N HIS A 352 -1.86 -10.12 -6.68
CA HIS A 352 -2.87 -11.10 -6.27
C HIS A 352 -3.47 -11.89 -7.44
N HIS A 353 -3.24 -11.44 -8.68
CA HIS A 353 -3.66 -12.12 -9.90
C HIS A 353 -2.50 -12.87 -10.57
N GLU A 354 -1.34 -12.99 -9.92
CA GLU A 354 -0.21 -13.75 -10.43
C GLU A 354 -0.47 -15.24 -10.41
N GLN A 355 -0.64 -15.85 -11.60
CA GLN A 355 -0.85 -17.28 -11.71
C GLN A 355 0.26 -18.14 -11.08
N PRO A 356 1.56 -17.77 -11.15
CA PRO A 356 2.60 -18.52 -10.45
C PRO A 356 2.45 -18.58 -8.92
N ILE A 357 1.69 -17.65 -8.33
CA ILE A 357 1.46 -17.57 -6.88
C ILE A 357 0.08 -18.13 -6.54
N PHE A 358 -0.95 -17.66 -7.24
CA PHE A 358 -2.35 -17.92 -6.90
C PHE A 358 -2.98 -19.02 -7.76
N GLY A 359 -2.26 -19.61 -8.72
CA GLY A 359 -2.74 -20.67 -9.60
C GLY A 359 -3.37 -20.15 -10.91
N PRO A 360 -3.70 -21.04 -11.86
CA PRO A 360 -4.19 -20.66 -13.19
C PRO A 360 -5.50 -19.85 -13.15
N ASP A 361 -6.31 -20.07 -12.11
CA ASP A 361 -7.58 -19.40 -11.85
C ASP A 361 -7.43 -18.20 -10.90
N ALA A 362 -6.26 -17.55 -10.84
CA ALA A 362 -5.99 -16.41 -9.96
C ALA A 362 -6.96 -15.22 -10.12
N SER A 363 -7.64 -15.11 -11.28
CA SER A 363 -8.68 -14.10 -11.53
C SER A 363 -10.07 -14.49 -11.01
N GLU A 364 -10.24 -15.70 -10.48
CA GLU A 364 -11.50 -16.19 -9.95
C GLU A 364 -11.57 -16.09 -8.43
N SER A 365 -12.72 -15.64 -7.93
CA SER A 365 -13.02 -15.66 -6.50
C SER A 365 -13.32 -17.09 -6.05
N ARG A 366 -12.27 -17.81 -5.65
CA ARG A 366 -12.35 -19.21 -5.19
C ARG A 366 -11.85 -19.35 -3.76
N PRO A 367 -12.73 -19.23 -2.74
CA PRO A 367 -12.35 -19.38 -1.33
C PRO A 367 -11.64 -20.71 -1.03
N GLN A 368 -12.00 -21.78 -1.77
CA GLN A 368 -11.40 -23.11 -1.64
C GLN A 368 -9.87 -23.09 -1.82
N ARG A 369 -9.31 -22.09 -2.53
CA ARG A 369 -7.86 -21.90 -2.69
C ARG A 369 -7.11 -21.85 -1.34
N TRP A 370 -7.76 -21.35 -0.29
CA TRP A 370 -7.16 -21.17 1.04
C TRP A 370 -7.30 -22.38 1.96
N ILE A 371 -8.05 -23.41 1.54
CA ILE A 371 -8.27 -24.64 2.32
C ILE A 371 -7.80 -25.89 1.57
N SER A 372 -7.73 -25.83 0.24
CA SER A 372 -7.15 -26.87 -0.61
C SER A 372 -5.62 -26.84 -0.59
N GLY A 373 -4.97 -27.90 -1.07
CA GLY A 373 -3.52 -27.99 -1.22
C GLY A 373 -2.75 -28.42 0.03
N THR A 374 -1.42 -28.37 -0.04
CA THR A 374 -0.53 -28.66 1.10
C THR A 374 -0.36 -27.44 2.01
N PRO A 375 0.08 -27.62 3.27
CA PRO A 375 0.43 -26.49 4.14
C PRO A 375 1.45 -25.52 3.53
N GLU A 376 2.39 -26.02 2.74
CA GLU A 376 3.41 -25.22 2.06
C GLU A 376 2.80 -24.33 0.97
N GLU A 377 1.90 -24.88 0.15
CA GLU A 377 1.16 -24.14 -0.87
C GLU A 377 0.32 -23.03 -0.25
N ARG A 378 -0.42 -23.34 0.83
CA ARG A 378 -1.17 -22.32 1.58
C ARG A 378 -0.25 -21.25 2.17
N GLY A 379 0.91 -21.65 2.70
CA GLY A 379 1.92 -20.71 3.21
C GLY A 379 2.51 -19.80 2.13
N ILE A 380 2.54 -20.21 0.86
CA ILE A 380 2.90 -19.32 -0.26
C ILE A 380 1.80 -18.29 -0.49
N LEU A 381 0.53 -18.71 -0.52
CA LEU A 381 -0.59 -17.80 -0.68
C LEU A 381 -0.64 -16.77 0.45
N ASP A 382 -0.55 -17.21 1.71
CA ASP A 382 -0.65 -16.34 2.89
C ASP A 382 0.43 -15.27 2.90
N ARG A 383 1.68 -15.65 2.58
CA ARG A 383 2.81 -14.72 2.55
C ARG A 383 2.73 -13.70 1.42
N ASN A 384 2.02 -14.01 0.34
CA ASN A 384 1.82 -13.11 -0.79
C ASN A 384 0.48 -12.34 -0.73
N MET A 385 -0.37 -12.63 0.25
CA MET A 385 -1.62 -11.90 0.51
C MET A 385 -1.37 -10.57 1.22
N ILE A 386 -0.80 -9.62 0.46
CA ILE A 386 -0.43 -8.29 0.95
C ILE A 386 -1.58 -7.25 0.94
N ALA A 387 -2.83 -7.67 1.11
CA ALA A 387 -4.00 -6.77 1.07
C ALA A 387 -3.93 -5.64 2.14
N PHE A 388 -3.32 -5.94 3.29
CA PHE A 388 -3.07 -4.97 4.37
C PHE A 388 -1.67 -4.35 4.33
N GLY A 389 -0.88 -4.65 3.30
CA GLY A 389 0.56 -4.35 3.22
C GLY A 389 1.38 -5.17 4.22
N PRO A 390 2.65 -5.51 3.90
CA PRO A 390 3.57 -6.13 4.84
C PRO A 390 4.46 -5.09 5.55
N GLY A 391 5.28 -5.55 6.49
CA GLY A 391 6.41 -4.77 7.02
C GLY A 391 6.02 -3.63 7.97
N PRO A 392 6.91 -2.64 8.16
CA PRO A 392 6.71 -1.53 9.11
C PRO A 392 5.51 -0.63 8.75
N ARG A 393 5.00 -0.76 7.52
CA ARG A 393 3.85 -0.03 6.99
C ARG A 393 2.56 -0.86 6.90
N THR A 394 2.54 -2.06 7.51
CA THR A 394 1.32 -2.87 7.65
C THR A 394 0.18 -2.03 8.26
N CYS A 395 -1.01 -2.13 7.68
CA CYS A 395 -2.22 -1.43 8.10
C CYS A 395 -2.48 -1.57 9.61
N ASN A 396 -2.69 -0.45 10.30
CA ASN A 396 -3.05 -0.42 11.73
C ASN A 396 -4.41 -1.06 11.97
N GLY A 397 -5.40 -0.72 11.14
CA GLY A 397 -6.78 -1.19 11.28
C GLY A 397 -7.02 -2.63 10.85
N LYS A 398 -5.98 -3.41 10.49
CA LYS A 398 -6.13 -4.78 9.96
C LYS A 398 -7.04 -5.63 10.84
N ASN A 399 -6.76 -5.69 12.15
CA ASN A 399 -7.50 -6.59 13.02
C ASN A 399 -8.90 -6.06 13.35
N ILE A 400 -9.10 -4.73 13.40
CA ILE A 400 -10.42 -4.12 13.56
C ILE A 400 -11.30 -4.45 12.36
N SER A 401 -10.79 -4.23 11.15
CA SER A 401 -11.48 -4.57 9.90
C SER A 401 -11.80 -6.06 9.78
N LEU A 402 -10.87 -6.95 10.18
CA LEU A 402 -11.14 -8.39 10.22
C LEU A 402 -12.21 -8.76 11.24
N MET A 403 -12.20 -8.14 12.43
CA MET A 403 -13.24 -8.34 13.45
C MET A 403 -14.62 -7.91 12.94
N GLU A 404 -14.73 -6.72 12.33
CA GLU A 404 -15.96 -6.24 11.70
C GLU A 404 -16.48 -7.25 10.68
N MET A 405 -15.64 -7.64 9.71
CA MET A 405 -16.01 -8.58 8.66
C MET A 405 -16.42 -9.96 9.22
N TYR A 406 -15.68 -10.50 10.19
CA TYR A 406 -15.98 -11.80 10.80
C TYR A 406 -17.27 -11.79 11.62
N LYS A 407 -17.73 -10.63 12.10
CA LYS A 407 -19.00 -10.53 12.84
C LYS A 407 -20.18 -10.23 11.92
N VAL A 408 -20.04 -9.27 11.02
CA VAL A 408 -21.17 -8.75 10.23
C VAL A 408 -21.53 -9.63 9.05
N ILE A 409 -20.53 -10.19 8.34
CA ILE A 409 -20.77 -10.99 7.12
C ILE A 409 -21.61 -12.24 7.43
N PRO A 410 -21.32 -13.04 8.48
CA PRO A 410 -22.16 -14.19 8.81
C PRO A 410 -23.60 -13.81 9.13
N GLN A 411 -23.81 -12.70 9.86
CA GLN A 411 -25.15 -12.21 10.19
C GLN A 411 -25.92 -11.81 8.93
N ILE A 412 -25.28 -11.07 8.02
CA ILE A 412 -25.89 -10.68 6.73
C ILE A 412 -26.25 -11.91 5.91
N VAL A 413 -25.29 -12.83 5.68
CA VAL A 413 -25.49 -14.01 4.82
C VAL A 413 -26.54 -14.97 5.38
N CYS A 414 -26.67 -15.05 6.71
CA CYS A 414 -27.68 -15.91 7.32
C CYS A 414 -29.10 -15.33 7.26
N SER A 415 -29.22 -13.99 7.20
CA SER A 415 -30.49 -13.28 7.32
C SER A 415 -31.02 -12.71 6.01
N PHE A 416 -30.19 -12.54 4.98
CA PHE A 416 -30.58 -11.79 3.78
C PHE A 416 -30.07 -12.38 2.47
N ASP A 417 -30.94 -12.37 1.45
CA ASP A 417 -30.58 -12.59 0.05
C ASP A 417 -30.42 -11.24 -0.68
N PHE A 418 -29.38 -11.12 -1.52
CA PHE A 418 -29.08 -9.92 -2.31
C PHE A 418 -29.32 -10.20 -3.80
N TYR A 419 -30.16 -9.38 -4.42
CA TYR A 419 -30.47 -9.43 -5.85
C TYR A 419 -29.80 -8.25 -6.55
N VAL A 420 -28.71 -8.53 -7.25
CA VAL A 420 -27.93 -7.51 -7.95
C VAL A 420 -28.72 -6.93 -9.12
N ILE A 421 -28.72 -5.60 -9.22
CA ILE A 421 -29.23 -4.86 -10.36
C ILE A 421 -28.02 -4.52 -11.23
N PRO A 422 -27.92 -5.06 -12.46
CA PRO A 422 -26.81 -4.74 -13.34
C PRO A 422 -26.69 -3.24 -13.60
N ASP A 423 -25.45 -2.78 -13.70
CA ASP A 423 -25.12 -1.41 -14.07
C ASP A 423 -25.60 -1.14 -15.51
N GLU A 424 -26.43 -0.10 -15.68
CA GLU A 424 -27.05 0.21 -16.98
C GLU A 424 -26.03 0.62 -18.05
N GLN A 425 -24.88 1.19 -17.65
CA GLN A 425 -23.89 1.72 -18.59
C GLN A 425 -23.02 0.62 -19.17
N CYS A 426 -22.64 -0.37 -18.35
CA CYS A 426 -21.72 -1.43 -18.76
C CYS A 426 -22.33 -2.83 -18.81
N GLY A 427 -23.57 -3.02 -18.35
CA GLY A 427 -24.27 -4.30 -18.32
C GLY A 427 -23.67 -5.32 -17.35
N LYS A 428 -22.70 -4.93 -16.52
CA LYS A 428 -22.04 -5.79 -15.55
C LYS A 428 -22.79 -5.78 -14.21
N PRO A 429 -22.59 -6.79 -13.34
CA PRO A 429 -23.22 -6.81 -12.02
C PRO A 429 -22.86 -5.60 -11.13
N TRP A 430 -21.70 -4.98 -11.37
CA TRP A 430 -21.31 -3.71 -10.77
C TRP A 430 -20.29 -3.01 -11.67
N SER A 431 -20.10 -1.70 -11.45
CA SER A 431 -19.02 -0.91 -12.04
C SER A 431 -17.96 -0.58 -10.98
N ASN A 432 -16.74 -0.29 -11.43
CA ASN A 432 -15.65 0.14 -10.57
C ASN A 432 -15.22 1.54 -10.99
N ASP A 433 -15.12 2.44 -10.01
CA ASP A 433 -14.36 3.67 -10.14
C ASP A 433 -12.98 3.43 -9.51
N THR A 434 -11.92 3.61 -10.29
CA THR A 434 -10.55 3.38 -9.82
C THR A 434 -9.70 4.63 -9.92
N ALA A 435 -9.32 5.16 -8.76
CA ALA A 435 -8.32 6.22 -8.63
C ALA A 435 -7.21 5.74 -7.68
N TRP A 436 -7.11 6.34 -6.49
CA TRP A 436 -6.24 5.83 -5.42
C TRP A 436 -6.83 4.56 -4.76
N LEU A 437 -8.15 4.53 -4.61
CA LEU A 437 -8.91 3.37 -4.14
C LEU A 437 -9.72 2.77 -5.30
N VAL A 438 -10.18 1.54 -5.10
CA VAL A 438 -11.14 0.86 -5.99
C VAL A 438 -12.50 0.90 -5.33
N TRP A 439 -13.43 1.54 -6.00
CA TRP A 439 -14.73 1.89 -5.51
C TRP A 439 -15.78 1.16 -6.33
N GLN A 440 -16.50 0.24 -5.70
CA GLN A 440 -17.53 -0.55 -6.36
C GLN A 440 -18.86 0.20 -6.29
N ASP A 441 -19.56 0.31 -7.40
CA ASP A 441 -20.96 0.72 -7.43
C ASP A 441 -21.83 -0.53 -7.63
N LEU A 442 -22.35 -1.06 -6.52
CA LEU A 442 -23.15 -2.27 -6.48
C LEU A 442 -24.56 -1.93 -5.98
N LYS A 443 -25.51 -1.91 -6.91
CA LYS A 443 -26.94 -1.71 -6.60
C LYS A 443 -27.63 -3.05 -6.46
N CYS A 444 -28.47 -3.18 -5.44
CA CYS A 444 -29.23 -4.40 -5.22
C CYS A 444 -30.59 -4.15 -4.57
N LYS A 445 -31.47 -5.15 -4.65
CA LYS A 445 -32.61 -5.33 -3.76
C LYS A 445 -32.28 -6.42 -2.76
N VAL A 446 -32.79 -6.29 -1.54
CA VAL A 446 -32.57 -7.26 -0.47
C VAL A 446 -33.88 -7.92 -0.09
N ARG A 447 -33.81 -9.19 0.30
CA ARG A 447 -34.94 -9.95 0.87
C ARG A 447 -34.48 -10.61 2.15
N GLU A 448 -35.28 -10.49 3.21
CA GLU A 448 -35.03 -11.25 4.44
C GLU A 448 -35.34 -12.74 4.20
N VAL A 449 -34.40 -13.60 4.59
CA VAL A 449 -34.55 -15.05 4.47
C VAL A 449 -35.48 -15.53 5.58
N SER A 450 -36.64 -16.05 5.20
CA SER A 450 -37.50 -16.79 6.14
C SER A 450 -36.82 -18.12 6.48
N ARG A 451 -36.40 -18.29 7.73
CA ARG A 451 -35.98 -19.60 8.25
C ARG A 451 -37.06 -20.17 9.14
#